data_AF-A0A944N8X3-F1
#
_entry.id   AF-A0A944N8X3-F1
#
_cell.length_a   1.000
_cell.length_b   1.000
_cell.length_c   1.000
_cell.angle_alpha   90.00
_cell.angle_beta   90.00
_cell.angle_gamma   90.00
#
_symmetry.space_group_name_H-M   'P 1'
#
loop_
_entity.id
_entity.type
_entity.pdbx_description
1 polymer ?
#
loop_
_entity_poly.entity_id
_entity_poly.type
_entity_poly.pdbx_seq_one_letter_code
_entity_poly.pdbx_strand_id
1 'polypeptide(L)'
;MKLLLISLLLIMTATAQSADKPQKRIIYKYKKYEKFDFSDLIVEGEAGSPGDLSISPRYQRGFKNKLPYRKNFNDKIIRAVGQIR
;
A
#
# COMPACT_ATOMS: atom_id res chain seq x y z
N MET A 1 -18.29 -53.83 31.28
CA MET A 1 -16.88 -53.37 31.20
C MET A 1 -16.29 -53.49 29.80
N LYS A 2 -16.24 -54.69 29.19
CA LYS A 2 -15.69 -54.87 27.82
C LYS A 2 -16.46 -54.10 26.72
N LEU A 3 -17.79 -54.06 26.80
CA LEU A 3 -18.64 -53.29 25.87
C LEU A 3 -18.43 -51.76 25.93
N LEU A 4 -18.17 -51.23 27.13
CA LEU A 4 -17.87 -49.80 27.33
C LEU A 4 -16.50 -49.41 26.75
N LEU A 5 -15.52 -50.31 26.83
CA LEU A 5 -14.21 -50.13 26.22
C LEU A 5 -14.29 -50.13 24.68
N ILE A 6 -15.14 -50.98 24.12
CA ILE A 6 -15.35 -51.05 22.66
C ILE A 6 -16.08 -49.80 22.16
N SER A 7 -17.08 -49.29 22.90
CA SER A 7 -17.76 -48.05 22.51
C SER A 7 -16.83 -46.84 22.62
N LEU A 8 -15.94 -46.79 23.61
CA LEU A 8 -14.97 -45.71 23.77
C LEU A 8 -13.94 -45.70 22.63
N LEU A 9 -13.51 -46.89 22.19
CA LEU A 9 -12.58 -47.03 21.07
C LEU A 9 -13.22 -46.61 19.73
N LEU A 10 -14.52 -46.85 19.55
CA LEU A 10 -15.25 -46.49 18.33
C LEU A 10 -15.44 -44.96 18.18
N ILE A 11 -15.52 -44.23 19.29
CA ILE A 11 -15.68 -42.77 19.29
C ILE A 11 -14.36 -42.07 18.93
N MET A 12 -13.22 -42.64 19.34
CA MET A 12 -11.90 -42.05 19.04
C MET A 12 -11.48 -42.16 17.57
N THR A 13 -11.96 -43.15 16.83
CA THR A 13 -11.65 -43.29 15.40
C THR A 13 -12.51 -42.36 14.51
N ALA A 14 -13.70 -41.96 14.99
CA ALA A 14 -14.58 -41.04 14.26
C ALA A 14 -14.05 -39.60 14.22
N THR A 15 -13.27 -39.18 15.21
CA THR A 15 -12.72 -37.80 15.28
C THR A 15 -11.44 -37.60 14.46
N ALA A 16 -10.80 -38.67 13.97
CA ALA A 16 -9.54 -38.60 13.23
C ALA A 16 -9.72 -38.18 11.74
N GLN A 17 -10.94 -38.23 11.19
CA GLN A 17 -11.19 -37.96 9.77
C GLN A 17 -11.44 -36.48 9.43
N SER A 18 -11.30 -35.55 10.39
CA SER A 18 -11.63 -34.13 10.18
C SER A 18 -10.42 -33.23 9.89
N ALA A 19 -9.21 -33.78 9.70
CA ALA A 19 -7.98 -33.00 9.65
C ALA A 19 -7.61 -32.43 8.26
N ASP A 20 -8.11 -32.99 7.16
CA ASP A 20 -7.71 -32.56 5.82
C ASP A 20 -8.84 -31.81 5.10
N LYS A 21 -9.06 -30.55 5.50
CA LYS A 21 -9.71 -29.61 4.59
C LYS A 21 -8.73 -29.36 3.45
N PRO A 22 -9.06 -29.69 2.18
CA PRO A 22 -8.16 -29.40 1.08
C PRO A 22 -7.91 -27.89 1.09
N GLN A 23 -6.67 -27.49 1.35
CA GLN A 23 -6.27 -26.09 1.30
C GLN A 23 -6.60 -25.59 -0.11
N LYS A 24 -7.69 -24.82 -0.22
CA LYS A 24 -8.11 -24.23 -1.48
C LYS A 24 -6.93 -23.46 -2.03
N ARG A 25 -6.39 -23.90 -3.16
CA ARG A 25 -5.27 -23.24 -3.85
C ARG A 25 -5.75 -21.86 -4.32
N ILE A 26 -5.48 -20.81 -3.54
CA ILE A 26 -5.84 -19.44 -3.88
C ILE A 26 -4.88 -18.96 -4.97
N ILE A 27 -5.34 -18.92 -6.22
CA ILE A 27 -4.57 -18.39 -7.35
C ILE A 27 -4.93 -16.92 -7.51
N TYR A 28 -4.07 -16.03 -7.02
CA TYR A 28 -4.20 -14.59 -7.22
C TYR A 28 -3.90 -14.25 -8.69
N LYS A 29 -4.90 -13.76 -9.42
CA LYS A 29 -4.75 -13.27 -10.80
C LYS A 29 -4.83 -11.75 -10.81
N TYR A 30 -3.78 -11.09 -11.29
CA TYR A 30 -3.78 -9.65 -11.51
C TYR A 30 -4.54 -9.30 -12.79
N LYS A 31 -5.33 -8.22 -12.73
CA LYS A 31 -6.03 -7.67 -13.90
C LYS A 31 -4.99 -7.07 -14.84
N LYS A 32 -4.78 -7.69 -16.01
CA LYS A 32 -3.70 -7.32 -16.94
C LYS A 32 -4.02 -6.09 -17.80
N TYR A 33 -5.30 -5.84 -18.06
CA TYR A 33 -5.72 -4.75 -18.93
C TYR A 33 -7.12 -4.30 -18.52
N GLU A 34 -7.31 -2.99 -18.42
CA GLU A 34 -8.59 -2.35 -18.20
C GLU A 34 -8.72 -1.24 -19.23
N LYS A 35 -9.75 -1.34 -20.07
CA LYS A 35 -10.08 -0.30 -21.03
C LYS A 35 -11.09 0.61 -20.34
N PHE A 36 -10.68 1.85 -20.08
CA PHE A 36 -11.59 2.89 -19.63
C PHE A 36 -12.28 3.49 -20.84
N ASP A 37 -13.61 3.48 -20.83
CA ASP A 37 -14.40 4.25 -21.78
C ASP A 37 -14.60 5.65 -21.19
N PHE A 38 -13.97 6.64 -21.80
CA PHE A 38 -14.04 8.03 -21.36
C PHE A 38 -15.25 8.76 -21.94
N SER A 39 -16.05 8.10 -22.80
CA SER A 39 -17.20 8.72 -23.47
C SER A 39 -18.30 9.11 -22.47
N ASP A 40 -18.44 8.36 -21.39
CA ASP A 40 -19.40 8.61 -20.29
C ASP A 40 -18.75 9.32 -19.09
N LEU A 41 -17.46 9.68 -19.17
CA LEU A 41 -16.79 10.41 -18.09
C LEU A 41 -17.14 11.89 -18.19
N ILE A 42 -18.37 12.24 -17.83
CA ILE A 42 -18.78 13.63 -17.61
C ILE A 42 -18.05 14.10 -16.35
N VAL A 43 -16.91 14.76 -16.55
CA VAL A 43 -16.25 15.51 -15.48
C VAL A 43 -17.13 16.74 -15.25
N GLU A 44 -18.01 16.68 -14.26
CA GLU A 44 -18.71 17.84 -13.72
C GLU A 44 -17.68 18.75 -13.03
N GLY A 45 -16.87 19.44 -13.83
CA GLY A 45 -16.11 20.57 -13.36
C GLY A 45 -17.09 21.69 -13.11
N GLU A 46 -17.48 21.92 -11.87
CA GLU A 46 -18.02 23.22 -11.50
C GLU A 46 -17.05 24.27 -12.04
N ALA A 47 -17.53 25.15 -12.92
CA ALA A 47 -16.78 26.29 -13.45
C ALA A 47 -16.45 27.33 -12.36
N GLY A 48 -16.65 26.99 -11.08
CA GLY A 48 -16.04 27.69 -9.98
C GLY A 48 -14.57 27.32 -9.97
N SER A 49 -13.71 28.32 -10.23
CA SER A 49 -12.30 28.26 -9.84
C SER A 49 -12.24 27.52 -8.51
N PRO A 50 -11.49 26.39 -8.38
CA PRO A 50 -11.39 25.72 -7.10
C PRO A 50 -10.93 26.80 -6.12
N GLY A 51 -11.84 27.21 -5.23
CA GLY A 51 -11.58 28.29 -4.29
C GLY A 51 -10.28 27.96 -3.58
N ASP A 52 -9.43 28.98 -3.39
CA ASP A 52 -8.06 28.90 -2.88
C ASP A 52 -7.70 27.50 -2.32
N LEU A 53 -7.11 26.66 -3.17
CA LEU A 53 -6.53 25.35 -2.80
C LEU A 53 -5.30 25.54 -1.88
N SER A 54 -5.34 26.55 -1.00
CA SER A 54 -4.33 26.80 -0.01
C SER A 54 -4.40 25.70 1.02
N ILE A 55 -3.44 24.80 0.92
CA ILE A 55 -3.13 23.86 1.98
C ILE A 55 -2.64 24.72 3.14
N SER A 56 -3.27 24.61 4.31
CA SER A 56 -2.81 25.32 5.51
C SER A 56 -1.32 25.04 5.69
N PRO A 57 -0.47 26.06 5.89
CA PRO A 57 0.96 25.85 5.99
C PRO A 57 1.24 24.88 7.14
N ARG A 58 1.74 23.69 6.79
CA ARG A 58 2.10 22.67 7.77
C ARG A 58 3.13 23.28 8.72
N TYR A 59 2.95 23.07 10.02
CA TYR A 59 3.94 23.46 11.01
C TYR A 59 5.30 22.84 10.67
N GLN A 60 6.21 23.65 10.13
CA GLN A 60 7.57 23.23 9.85
C GLN A 60 8.31 23.25 11.18
N ARG A 61 8.66 22.06 11.70
CA ARG A 61 9.49 21.96 12.91
C ARG A 61 10.85 22.59 12.59
N GLY A 62 11.13 23.75 13.19
CA GLY A 62 12.45 24.38 13.10
C GLY A 62 13.50 23.44 13.67
N PHE A 63 14.31 22.84 12.80
CA PHE A 63 15.43 22.01 13.24
C PHE A 63 16.48 22.92 13.88
N LYS A 64 16.76 22.71 15.17
CA LYS A 64 17.84 23.41 15.88
C LYS A 64 19.22 23.10 15.26
N ASN A 65 19.35 21.93 14.62
CA ASN A 65 20.55 21.53 13.91
C ASN A 65 20.58 22.17 12.52
N LYS A 66 21.15 23.37 12.42
CA LYS A 66 21.45 23.97 11.12
C LYS A 66 22.55 23.15 10.45
N LEU A 67 22.30 22.67 9.23
CA LEU A 67 23.34 22.02 8.45
C LEU A 67 24.52 23.00 8.27
N PRO A 68 25.77 22.51 8.32
CA PRO A 68 26.94 23.36 8.15
C PRO A 68 26.88 24.05 6.79
N TYR A 69 26.95 25.38 6.81
CA TYR A 69 26.98 26.18 5.59
C TYR A 69 28.34 26.05 4.92
N ARG A 70 28.34 25.68 3.64
CA ARG A 70 29.57 25.65 2.84
C ARG A 70 29.85 27.03 2.28
N LYS A 71 30.96 27.65 2.70
CA LYS A 71 31.37 28.99 2.24
C LYS A 71 31.41 29.14 0.72
N ASN A 72 31.80 28.08 0.00
CA ASN A 72 31.95 28.07 -1.47
C ASN A 72 30.80 27.34 -2.17
N PHE A 73 29.58 27.38 -1.63
CA PHE A 73 28.42 26.70 -2.22
C PHE A 73 28.08 27.28 -3.61
N ASN A 74 27.98 28.60 -3.71
CA ASN A 74 27.57 29.29 -4.94
C ASN A 74 28.50 29.01 -6.12
N ASP A 75 29.82 29.10 -5.93
CA ASP A 75 30.81 28.85 -6.98
C ASP A 75 30.71 27.44 -7.56
N LYS A 76 30.37 26.45 -6.71
CA LYS A 76 30.22 25.06 -7.14
C LYS A 76 28.92 24.82 -7.90
N ILE A 77 27.82 25.44 -7.47
CA ILE A 77 26.54 25.35 -8.18
C ILE A 77 26.65 26.00 -9.57
N ILE A 78 27.25 27.18 -9.65
CA ILE A 78 27.45 27.87 -10.94
C ILE A 78 28.31 27.02 -11.90
N ARG A 79 29.40 26.43 -11.41
CA ARG A 79 30.22 25.50 -12.21
C ARG A 79 29.44 24.26 -12.65
N ALA A 80 28.65 23.65 -11.76
CA ALA A 80 27.88 22.45 -12.08
C ALA A 80 26.79 22.72 -13.12
N VAL A 81 26.07 23.84 -13.00
CA VAL A 81 25.04 24.25 -13.98
C VAL A 81 25.67 24.56 -15.33
N GLY A 82 26.84 25.22 -15.33
CA GLY A 82 27.58 25.52 -16.56
C GLY A 82 28.11 24.30 -17.31
N GLN A 83 28.30 23.16 -16.63
CA GLN A 83 28.75 21.90 -17.25
C GLN A 83 27.61 21.10 -17.91
N ILE A 84 26.34 21.44 -17.64
CA ILE A 84 25.17 20.72 -18.17
C ILE A 84 24.76 21.29 -19.56
N ARG A 85 25.48 22.28 -20.07
CA ARG A 85 25.23 22.93 -21.36
C ARG A 85 26.35 22.63 -22.34
#